data_AF-A0AAJ4WBH3-F1
#
_entry.id   AF-A0AAJ4WBH3-F1
#
_cell.length_a   1.000
_cell.length_b   1.000
_cell.length_c   1.000
_cell.angle_alpha   90.00
_cell.angle_beta   90.00
_cell.angle_gamma   90.00
#
_symmetry.space_group_name_H-M   'P 1'
#
loop_
_entity.id
_entity.type
_entity.pdbx_description
1 polymer ?
#
loop_
_entity_poly.entity_id
_entity_poly.type
_entity_poly.pdbx_seq_one_letter_code
_entity_poly.pdbx_strand_id
1 'polypeptide(L)'
;MSTIEKEFFLKHIIAICALLSLSFASHAKIVNNNNPEGFKAFKMDYAEMTDIANPNKLAWRVFYDKPSTGKDHLWFDAVKQGDLDTVKAMLAAGQDIEAKDTGSLDQTALGWAAFIGYDDMVDYLIAQKANLWATDKGDVYNTLKSAVLGKNTKVVEKIYTLLKDQVNINDQTLEDDGETLVMVAASNNRIETVKYLIGIGANVNISTTTQDKSLNSYDQSPLTYACKRDLKEMQQLLIAHGAVNHRTKLAACD
;
A
#
# COMPACT_ATOMS: atom_id res chain seq x y z
N MET A 1 18.73 65.48 -9.17
CA MET A 1 18.77 64.12 -9.72
C MET A 1 18.65 64.23 -11.22
N SER A 2 19.74 63.93 -11.92
CA SER A 2 19.91 64.22 -13.35
C SER A 2 19.17 63.17 -14.19
N THR A 3 18.87 63.52 -15.45
CA THR A 3 18.18 62.68 -16.43
C THR A 3 18.82 61.29 -16.64
N ILE A 4 20.09 61.13 -16.23
CA ILE A 4 20.88 59.89 -16.31
C ILE A 4 20.46 58.88 -15.22
N GLU A 5 19.96 59.33 -14.06
CA GLU A 5 19.52 58.44 -12.97
C GLU A 5 18.14 57.81 -13.25
N LYS A 6 17.31 58.44 -14.12
CA LYS A 6 16.02 57.89 -14.55
C LYS A 6 16.18 56.79 -15.60
N GLU A 7 17.17 56.87 -16.49
CA GLU A 7 17.45 55.82 -17.48
C GLU A 7 18.09 54.57 -16.85
N PHE A 8 18.88 54.72 -15.78
CA PHE A 8 19.47 53.57 -15.08
C PHE A 8 18.39 52.75 -14.34
N PHE A 9 17.37 53.41 -13.80
CA PHE A 9 16.23 52.77 -13.14
C PHE A 9 15.25 52.11 -14.13
N LEU A 10 15.09 52.66 -15.34
CA LEU A 10 14.16 52.13 -16.35
C LEU A 10 14.72 50.90 -17.09
N LYS A 11 16.05 50.76 -17.22
CA LYS A 11 16.69 49.59 -17.83
C LYS A 11 16.82 48.38 -16.89
N HIS A 12 16.72 48.55 -15.57
CA HIS A 12 16.76 47.44 -14.60
C HIS A 12 15.38 46.92 -14.18
N ILE A 13 14.28 47.61 -14.52
CA ILE A 13 12.91 47.14 -14.26
C ILE A 13 12.36 46.26 -15.40
N ILE A 14 13.01 46.25 -16.57
CA ILE A 14 12.59 45.41 -17.71
C ILE A 14 13.21 43.99 -17.65
N ALA A 15 14.12 43.73 -16.71
CA ALA A 15 14.73 42.40 -16.51
C ALA A 15 13.97 41.49 -15.52
N ILE A 16 12.82 41.93 -14.98
CA ILE A 16 12.00 41.15 -14.05
C ILE A 16 10.55 41.28 -14.49
N CYS A 17 10.12 40.45 -15.45
CA CYS A 17 8.71 40.05 -15.68
C CYS A 17 8.47 39.31 -17.00
N ALA A 18 9.48 38.69 -17.60
CA ALA A 18 9.23 37.53 -18.47
C ALA A 18 9.14 36.27 -17.59
N LEU A 19 8.21 36.28 -16.62
CA LEU A 19 7.58 35.06 -16.16
C LEU A 19 6.87 34.51 -17.39
N LEU A 20 7.56 33.64 -18.13
CA LEU A 20 6.92 32.63 -18.93
C LEU A 20 5.95 31.92 -18.01
N SER A 21 4.69 32.37 -18.01
CA SER A 21 3.57 31.49 -17.73
C SER A 21 3.52 30.49 -18.88
N LEU A 22 4.49 29.57 -18.88
CA LEU A 22 4.24 28.23 -19.35
C LEU A 22 3.11 27.74 -18.45
N SER A 23 1.90 27.96 -18.94
CA SER A 23 0.76 27.13 -18.61
C SER A 23 1.21 25.70 -18.92
N PHE A 24 1.83 25.05 -17.94
CA PHE A 24 1.75 23.62 -17.83
C PHE A 24 0.29 23.34 -17.50
N ALA A 25 -0.57 23.41 -18.52
CA ALA A 25 -1.64 22.44 -18.58
C ALA A 25 -0.92 21.09 -18.60
N SER A 26 -0.60 20.57 -17.42
CA SER A 26 -0.09 19.23 -17.24
C SER A 26 -1.18 18.34 -17.78
N HIS A 27 -1.08 17.98 -19.05
CA HIS A 27 -1.86 16.88 -19.56
C HIS A 27 -1.43 15.71 -18.69
N ALA A 28 -2.33 15.25 -17.83
CA ALA A 28 -2.06 14.15 -16.93
C ALA A 28 -1.45 13.03 -17.77
N LYS A 29 -0.27 12.54 -17.37
CA LYS A 29 0.45 11.49 -18.10
C LYS A 29 -0.54 10.36 -18.35
N ILE A 30 -0.78 10.02 -19.62
CA ILE A 30 -1.65 8.90 -19.97
C ILE A 30 -0.76 7.66 -20.00
N VAL A 31 -0.93 6.81 -18.99
CA VAL A 31 -0.19 5.54 -18.82
C VAL A 31 -1.07 4.37 -19.26
N ASN A 32 -2.34 4.36 -18.86
CA ASN A 32 -3.29 3.30 -19.20
C ASN A 32 -4.56 3.88 -19.81
N ASN A 33 -4.73 3.70 -21.13
CA ASN A 33 -5.90 4.19 -21.87
C ASN A 33 -7.19 3.42 -21.57
N ASN A 34 -7.10 2.23 -20.98
CA ASN A 34 -8.28 1.43 -20.60
C ASN A 34 -8.92 1.94 -19.31
N ASN A 35 -8.19 2.73 -18.52
CA ASN A 35 -8.72 3.32 -17.30
C ASN A 35 -9.71 4.46 -17.61
N PRO A 36 -10.75 4.63 -16.77
CA PRO A 36 -11.67 5.75 -16.88
C PRO A 36 -10.95 7.10 -16.80
N GLU A 37 -11.61 8.16 -17.27
CA GLU A 37 -11.11 9.52 -17.15
C GLU A 37 -10.81 9.86 -15.68
N GLY A 38 -9.68 10.52 -15.42
CA GLY A 38 -9.15 10.74 -14.07
C GLY A 38 -8.23 9.64 -13.52
N PHE A 39 -8.25 8.42 -14.08
CA PHE A 39 -7.40 7.30 -13.65
C PHE A 39 -6.38 6.86 -14.69
N LYS A 40 -6.30 7.56 -15.82
CA LYS A 40 -5.38 7.23 -16.93
C LYS A 40 -3.90 7.31 -16.56
N ALA A 41 -3.55 8.03 -15.50
CA ALA A 41 -2.17 8.10 -15.00
C ALA A 41 -1.73 6.85 -14.24
N PHE A 42 -2.66 6.02 -13.77
CA PHE A 42 -2.32 4.78 -13.08
C PHE A 42 -1.90 3.69 -14.07
N LYS A 43 -0.77 3.05 -13.78
CA LYS A 43 -0.31 1.84 -14.48
C LYS A 43 -1.29 0.68 -14.32
N MET A 44 -1.81 0.49 -13.10
CA MET A 44 -2.75 -0.58 -12.76
C MET A 44 -4.15 -0.31 -13.32
N ASP A 45 -4.87 -1.37 -13.72
CA ASP A 45 -6.25 -1.26 -14.18
C ASP A 45 -7.18 -0.85 -13.04
N TYR A 46 -8.16 0.02 -13.31
CA TYR A 46 -9.09 0.54 -12.31
C TYR A 46 -9.88 -0.57 -11.59
N ALA A 47 -10.22 -1.65 -12.31
CA ALA A 47 -10.86 -2.82 -11.73
C ALA A 47 -9.95 -3.52 -10.70
N GLU A 48 -8.65 -3.60 -10.95
CA GLU A 48 -7.68 -4.19 -10.01
C GLU A 48 -7.47 -3.27 -8.81
N MET A 49 -7.34 -1.96 -9.03
CA MET A 49 -7.22 -0.98 -7.95
C MET A 49 -8.40 -1.09 -6.97
N THR A 50 -9.63 -1.11 -7.50
CA THR A 50 -10.86 -1.23 -6.71
C THR A 50 -11.04 -2.59 -6.03
N ASP A 51 -10.46 -3.66 -6.58
CA ASP A 51 -10.42 -4.97 -5.92
C ASP A 51 -9.38 -5.04 -4.78
N ILE A 52 -8.30 -4.27 -4.89
CA ILE A 52 -7.31 -4.13 -3.80
C ILE A 52 -7.93 -3.35 -2.65
N ALA A 53 -8.42 -2.13 -2.88
CA ALA A 53 -9.06 -1.31 -1.85
C ALA A 53 -10.19 -0.48 -2.42
N ASN A 54 -11.24 -0.31 -1.65
CA ASN A 54 -12.40 0.52 -1.97
C ASN A 54 -13.11 0.94 -0.68
N PRO A 55 -14.14 1.81 -0.72
CA PRO A 55 -14.84 2.25 0.49
C PRO A 55 -15.44 1.14 1.37
N ASN A 56 -15.63 -0.07 0.83
CA ASN A 56 -16.16 -1.23 1.56
C ASN A 56 -15.05 -2.26 1.91
N LYS A 57 -13.81 -2.06 1.44
CA LYS A 57 -12.65 -2.95 1.64
C LYS A 57 -11.40 -2.10 1.83
N LEU A 58 -10.85 -2.05 3.04
CA LEU A 58 -9.70 -1.19 3.38
C LEU A 58 -9.96 0.29 3.05
N ALA A 59 -11.09 0.82 3.52
CA ALA A 59 -11.57 2.17 3.20
C ALA A 59 -10.57 3.29 3.57
N TRP A 60 -9.69 3.06 4.54
CA TRP A 60 -8.64 4.00 4.94
C TRP A 60 -7.42 4.02 4.00
N ARG A 61 -7.33 3.08 3.04
CA ARG A 61 -6.15 2.85 2.19
C ARG A 61 -6.48 2.90 0.69
N VAL A 62 -7.53 3.63 0.31
CA VAL A 62 -7.93 3.79 -1.11
C VAL A 62 -6.96 4.77 -1.80
N PHE A 63 -5.85 4.22 -2.30
CA PHE A 63 -4.71 4.99 -2.81
C PHE A 63 -4.98 5.82 -4.07
N TYR A 64 -6.09 5.57 -4.76
CA TYR A 64 -6.47 6.26 -5.98
C TYR A 64 -7.63 7.26 -5.78
N ASP A 65 -8.22 7.34 -4.58
CA ASP A 65 -9.40 8.19 -4.33
C ASP A 65 -9.07 9.68 -4.43
N LYS A 66 -7.91 10.06 -3.90
CA LYS A 66 -7.45 11.46 -3.86
C LYS A 66 -5.96 11.54 -4.17
N PRO A 67 -5.51 12.62 -4.83
CA PRO A 67 -4.09 12.91 -4.92
C PRO A 67 -3.46 12.97 -3.52
N SER A 68 -2.18 12.64 -3.48
CA SER A 68 -1.38 12.81 -2.26
C SER A 68 -1.33 14.31 -1.90
N THR A 69 -1.04 14.61 -0.64
CA THR A 69 -0.95 15.99 -0.16
C THR A 69 0.31 16.18 0.69
N GLY A 70 0.66 17.43 0.98
CA GLY A 70 1.87 17.74 1.75
C GLY A 70 3.11 17.92 0.87
N LYS A 71 4.28 18.06 1.51
CA LYS A 71 5.52 18.48 0.84
C LYS A 71 6.02 17.50 -0.24
N ASP A 72 5.83 16.20 -0.03
CA ASP A 72 6.31 15.12 -0.90
C ASP A 72 5.19 14.55 -1.79
N HIS A 73 4.11 15.31 -2.02
CA HIS A 73 2.93 14.74 -2.69
C HIS A 73 3.22 14.21 -4.10
N LEU A 74 4.06 14.90 -4.90
CA LEU A 74 4.44 14.45 -6.24
C LEU A 74 5.18 13.11 -6.22
N TRP A 75 6.00 12.89 -5.19
CA TRP A 75 6.70 11.62 -4.98
C TRP A 75 5.71 10.48 -4.75
N PHE A 76 4.72 10.70 -3.89
CA PHE A 76 3.69 9.68 -3.61
C PHE A 76 2.70 9.51 -4.75
N ASP A 77 2.38 10.55 -5.51
CA ASP A 77 1.56 10.44 -6.71
C ASP A 77 2.26 9.55 -7.75
N ALA A 78 3.56 9.74 -7.98
CA ALA A 78 4.35 8.88 -8.86
C ALA A 78 4.39 7.42 -8.37
N VAL A 79 4.57 7.19 -7.06
CA VAL A 79 4.56 5.84 -6.47
C VAL A 79 3.19 5.18 -6.65
N LYS A 80 2.09 5.85 -6.30
CA LYS A 80 0.72 5.30 -6.38
C LYS A 80 0.30 5.03 -7.83
N GLN A 81 0.74 5.87 -8.76
CA GLN A 81 0.51 5.70 -10.20
C GLN A 81 1.40 4.61 -10.84
N GLY A 82 2.42 4.11 -10.14
CA GLY A 82 3.35 3.12 -10.67
C GLY A 82 4.37 3.70 -11.65
N ASP A 83 4.64 5.01 -11.57
CA ASP A 83 5.57 5.72 -12.44
C ASP A 83 7.02 5.57 -11.97
N LEU A 84 7.58 4.39 -12.20
CA LEU A 84 8.92 4.02 -11.77
C LEU A 84 10.01 4.96 -12.32
N ASP A 85 9.84 5.49 -13.53
CA ASP A 85 10.83 6.40 -14.13
C ASP A 85 10.88 7.73 -13.41
N THR A 86 9.72 8.28 -13.05
CA THR A 86 9.64 9.49 -12.22
C THR A 86 10.21 9.25 -10.83
N VAL A 87 9.88 8.11 -10.20
CA VAL A 87 10.46 7.70 -8.90
C VAL A 87 11.99 7.65 -8.96
N LYS A 88 12.56 7.01 -10.00
CA LYS A 88 14.02 6.97 -10.21
C LYS A 88 14.62 8.37 -10.37
N ALA A 89 13.99 9.24 -11.15
CA ALA A 89 14.46 10.60 -11.37
C ALA A 89 14.43 11.44 -10.08
N MET A 90 13.38 11.32 -9.27
CA MET A 90 13.25 12.04 -8.01
C MET A 90 14.29 11.58 -6.97
N LEU A 91 14.56 10.27 -6.85
CA LEU A 91 15.64 9.79 -5.99
C LEU A 91 17.01 10.29 -6.46
N ALA A 92 17.27 10.29 -7.77
CA ALA A 92 18.50 10.85 -8.32
C ALA A 92 18.65 12.37 -8.04
N ALA A 93 17.53 13.08 -7.88
CA ALA A 93 17.49 14.48 -7.49
C ALA A 93 17.52 14.73 -5.96
N GLY A 94 17.66 13.67 -5.15
CA GLY A 94 17.79 13.78 -3.69
C GLY A 94 16.48 13.72 -2.91
N GLN A 95 15.39 13.21 -3.51
CA GLN A 95 14.18 12.89 -2.77
C GLN A 95 14.49 11.92 -1.61
N ASP A 96 13.95 12.22 -0.43
CA ASP A 96 14.04 11.34 0.73
C ASP A 96 13.22 10.06 0.49
N ILE A 97 13.90 8.92 0.42
CA ILE A 97 13.27 7.61 0.20
C ILE A 97 12.37 7.17 1.36
N GLU A 98 12.68 7.64 2.58
CA GLU A 98 11.92 7.37 3.80
C GLU A 98 10.90 8.48 4.12
N ALA A 99 10.64 9.38 3.16
CA ALA A 99 9.54 10.31 3.26
C ALA A 99 8.23 9.57 3.58
N LYS A 100 7.36 10.25 4.32
CA LYS A 100 6.07 9.71 4.78
C LYS A 100 4.93 10.43 4.07
N ASP A 101 3.98 9.67 3.56
CA ASP A 101 2.77 10.21 2.95
C ASP A 101 1.83 10.69 4.04
N THR A 102 2.09 11.88 4.57
CA THR A 102 1.35 12.42 5.73
C THR A 102 -0.13 12.65 5.44
N GLY A 103 -0.50 12.75 4.17
CA GLY A 103 -1.90 12.80 3.73
C GLY A 103 -2.57 11.42 3.62
N SER A 104 -1.82 10.34 3.78
CA SER A 104 -2.30 8.96 3.66
C SER A 104 -1.55 8.02 4.60
N LEU A 105 -1.86 8.17 5.90
CA LEU A 105 -1.44 7.26 6.98
C LEU A 105 0.07 7.23 7.27
N ASP A 106 0.85 8.21 6.82
CA ASP A 106 2.31 8.24 6.98
C ASP A 106 3.04 7.07 6.29
N GLN A 107 2.42 6.44 5.28
CA GLN A 107 3.03 5.30 4.60
C GLN A 107 4.24 5.73 3.73
N THR A 108 5.28 4.89 3.68
CA THR A 108 6.47 5.12 2.84
C THR A 108 6.25 4.70 1.39
N ALA A 109 7.17 5.09 0.49
CA ALA A 109 7.12 4.66 -0.90
C ALA A 109 7.15 3.13 -1.05
N LEU A 110 8.01 2.46 -0.28
CA LEU A 110 8.10 1.01 -0.30
C LEU A 110 6.80 0.36 0.21
N GLY A 111 6.20 0.89 1.27
CA GLY A 111 4.89 0.43 1.76
C GLY A 111 3.79 0.54 0.70
N TRP A 112 3.70 1.68 0.00
CA TRP A 112 2.75 1.86 -1.10
C TRP A 112 3.01 0.90 -2.27
N ALA A 113 4.26 0.84 -2.76
CA ALA A 113 4.63 -0.05 -3.86
C ALA A 113 4.33 -1.52 -3.51
N ALA A 114 4.58 -1.93 -2.26
CA ALA A 114 4.33 -3.28 -1.80
C ALA A 114 2.83 -3.60 -1.67
N PHE A 115 2.05 -2.68 -1.09
CA PHE A 115 0.60 -2.81 -0.99
C PHE A 115 -0.08 -2.89 -2.37
N ILE A 116 0.31 -2.00 -3.28
CA ILE A 116 -0.30 -1.92 -4.62
C ILE A 116 0.18 -3.08 -5.50
N GLY A 117 1.44 -3.51 -5.37
CA GLY A 117 1.98 -4.66 -6.11
C GLY A 117 2.93 -4.32 -7.25
N TYR A 118 3.53 -3.15 -7.24
CA TYR A 118 4.49 -2.76 -8.27
C TYR A 118 5.85 -3.44 -8.03
N ASP A 119 5.95 -4.71 -8.44
CA ASP A 119 7.13 -5.57 -8.24
C ASP A 119 8.45 -4.91 -8.71
N ASP A 120 8.43 -4.21 -9.85
CA ASP A 120 9.57 -3.47 -10.39
C ASP A 120 9.98 -2.29 -9.51
N MET A 121 9.01 -1.58 -8.94
CA MET A 121 9.25 -0.49 -8.00
C MET A 121 9.71 -0.99 -6.64
N VAL A 122 9.16 -2.11 -6.16
CA VAL A 122 9.62 -2.78 -4.92
C VAL A 122 11.10 -3.17 -5.07
N ASP A 123 11.46 -3.84 -6.16
CA ASP A 123 12.84 -4.24 -6.43
C ASP A 123 13.78 -3.04 -6.44
N TYR A 124 13.38 -1.96 -7.11
CA TYR A 124 14.18 -0.75 -7.17
C TYR A 124 14.34 -0.10 -5.78
N LEU A 125 13.26 0.10 -5.02
CA LEU A 125 13.30 0.74 -3.71
C LEU A 125 14.13 -0.07 -2.71
N ILE A 126 14.03 -1.41 -2.72
CA ILE A 126 14.87 -2.30 -1.90
C ILE A 126 16.36 -2.17 -2.31
N ALA A 127 16.65 -2.09 -3.62
CA ALA A 127 18.02 -1.87 -4.09
C ALA A 127 18.58 -0.52 -3.62
N GLN A 128 17.71 0.50 -3.48
CA GLN A 128 18.04 1.81 -2.88
C GLN A 128 18.02 1.81 -1.35
N LYS A 129 17.95 0.64 -0.70
CA LYS A 129 18.00 0.48 0.76
C LYS A 129 16.80 1.06 1.52
N ALA A 130 15.64 1.13 0.89
CA ALA A 130 14.40 1.47 1.59
C ALA A 130 14.15 0.52 2.78
N ASN A 131 13.63 1.06 3.87
CA ASN A 131 13.45 0.33 5.12
C ASN A 131 12.29 -0.69 5.05
N LEU A 132 12.61 -1.97 5.14
CA LEU A 132 11.63 -3.07 5.17
C LEU A 132 10.77 -3.10 6.45
N TRP A 133 11.20 -2.42 7.52
CA TRP A 133 10.51 -2.30 8.80
C TRP A 133 9.75 -0.98 8.95
N ALA A 134 9.51 -0.25 7.85
CA ALA A 134 8.72 0.96 7.89
C ALA A 134 7.28 0.66 8.35
N THR A 135 6.81 1.45 9.31
CA THR A 135 5.45 1.39 9.85
C THR A 135 4.57 2.50 9.28
N ASP A 136 3.26 2.37 9.44
CA ASP A 136 2.31 3.43 9.14
C ASP A 136 1.22 3.55 10.22
N LYS A 137 0.29 4.50 10.06
CA LYS A 137 -0.82 4.75 10.98
C LYS A 137 -2.10 3.95 10.67
N GLY A 138 -2.02 2.97 9.77
CA GLY A 138 -3.14 2.19 9.27
C GLY A 138 -2.92 0.70 9.38
N ASP A 139 -2.40 0.25 10.53
CA ASP A 139 -2.24 -1.16 10.90
C ASP A 139 -1.13 -1.87 10.09
N VAL A 140 0.05 -1.24 10.06
CA VAL A 140 1.26 -1.78 9.40
C VAL A 140 2.47 -1.62 10.33
N TYR A 141 3.00 -2.75 10.79
CA TYR A 141 4.25 -2.80 11.57
C TYR A 141 5.51 -3.04 10.72
N ASN A 142 5.38 -3.45 9.46
CA ASN A 142 6.47 -3.54 8.49
C ASN A 142 5.92 -3.66 7.05
N THR A 143 6.80 -3.57 6.05
CA THR A 143 6.42 -3.64 4.63
C THR A 143 5.78 -5.00 4.26
N LEU A 144 6.10 -6.09 4.96
CA LEU A 144 5.47 -7.38 4.72
C LEU A 144 3.96 -7.33 5.00
N LYS A 145 3.53 -6.69 6.10
CA LYS A 145 2.11 -6.46 6.40
C LYS A 145 1.45 -5.60 5.31
N SER A 146 2.10 -4.55 4.81
CA SER A 146 1.60 -3.78 3.65
C SER A 146 1.36 -4.66 2.42
N ALA A 147 2.33 -5.52 2.06
CA ALA A 147 2.20 -6.43 0.92
C ALA A 147 1.04 -7.42 1.09
N VAL A 148 0.85 -7.94 2.31
CA VAL A 148 -0.22 -8.89 2.65
C VAL A 148 -1.61 -8.25 2.61
N LEU A 149 -1.74 -6.97 3.00
CA LEU A 149 -2.98 -6.21 2.82
C LEU A 149 -3.35 -6.06 1.33
N GLY A 150 -2.34 -5.99 0.46
CA GLY A 150 -2.47 -5.98 -1.00
C GLY A 150 -2.92 -7.32 -1.60
N LYS A 151 -2.97 -7.41 -2.93
CA LYS A 151 -3.32 -8.66 -3.66
C LYS A 151 -2.13 -9.21 -4.46
N ASN A 152 -0.94 -9.22 -3.86
CA ASN A 152 0.32 -9.40 -4.58
C ASN A 152 1.26 -10.42 -3.94
N THR A 153 0.97 -11.72 -4.13
CA THR A 153 1.73 -12.82 -3.52
C THR A 153 3.22 -12.80 -3.86
N LYS A 154 3.60 -12.39 -5.08
CA LYS A 154 5.01 -12.30 -5.51
C LYS A 154 5.81 -11.30 -4.64
N VAL A 155 5.21 -10.17 -4.31
CA VAL A 155 5.82 -9.16 -3.44
C VAL A 155 5.90 -9.67 -2.00
N VAL A 156 4.85 -10.36 -1.53
CA VAL A 156 4.84 -11.03 -0.21
C VAL A 156 5.99 -12.04 -0.11
N GLU A 157 6.16 -12.92 -1.11
CA GLU A 157 7.24 -13.92 -1.16
C GLU A 157 8.62 -13.26 -1.11
N LYS A 158 8.81 -12.21 -1.91
CA LYS A 158 10.07 -11.46 -1.99
C LYS A 158 10.43 -10.84 -0.65
N ILE A 159 9.52 -10.07 -0.05
CA ILE A 159 9.78 -9.39 1.22
C ILE A 159 9.94 -10.41 2.36
N TYR A 160 9.10 -11.44 2.40
CA TYR A 160 9.24 -12.51 3.39
C TYR A 160 10.61 -13.17 3.29
N THR A 161 11.10 -13.50 2.09
CA THR A 161 12.41 -14.13 1.90
C THR A 161 13.55 -13.30 2.49
N LEU A 162 13.45 -11.97 2.41
CA LEU A 162 14.44 -11.05 3.00
C LEU A 162 14.34 -10.95 4.53
N LEU A 163 13.17 -11.22 5.10
CA LEU A 163 12.88 -11.05 6.53
C LEU A 163 12.72 -12.38 7.29
N LYS A 164 12.77 -13.54 6.62
CA LYS A 164 12.34 -14.84 7.17
C LYS A 164 13.06 -15.25 8.46
N ASP A 165 14.31 -14.84 8.65
CA ASP A 165 15.09 -15.14 9.84
C ASP A 165 14.77 -14.20 11.03
N GLN A 166 13.99 -13.15 10.78
CA GLN A 166 13.61 -12.11 11.74
C GLN A 166 12.09 -12.06 12.00
N VAL A 167 11.28 -12.77 11.22
CA VAL A 167 9.81 -12.73 11.28
C VAL A 167 9.27 -14.12 11.60
N ASN A 168 8.50 -14.20 12.69
CA ASN A 168 7.66 -15.35 12.97
C ASN A 168 6.30 -15.15 12.29
N ILE A 169 5.94 -16.05 11.36
CA ILE A 169 4.71 -15.92 10.56
C ILE A 169 3.42 -16.03 11.40
N ASN A 170 3.54 -16.59 12.60
CA ASN A 170 2.44 -16.81 13.54
C ASN A 170 2.52 -15.89 14.78
N ASP A 171 3.31 -14.82 14.73
CA ASP A 171 3.45 -13.88 15.85
C ASP A 171 2.16 -13.08 16.05
N GLN A 172 1.57 -13.17 17.24
CA GLN A 172 0.36 -12.43 17.65
C GLN A 172 0.67 -11.25 18.57
N THR A 173 1.94 -10.86 18.70
CA THR A 173 2.40 -9.75 19.55
C THR A 173 2.71 -8.48 18.75
N LEU A 174 2.73 -8.57 17.41
CA LEU A 174 3.05 -7.46 16.52
C LEU A 174 1.86 -6.51 16.29
N GLU A 175 0.64 -7.01 16.49
CA GLU A 175 -0.61 -6.25 16.38
C GLU A 175 -1.34 -6.27 17.72
N ASP A 176 -1.99 -5.15 18.05
CA ASP A 176 -2.69 -4.99 19.34
C ASP A 176 -3.86 -5.96 19.51
N ASP A 177 -4.48 -6.40 18.41
CA ASP A 177 -5.56 -7.39 18.43
C ASP A 177 -5.11 -8.83 18.18
N GLY A 178 -3.81 -9.04 18.00
CA GLY A 178 -3.19 -10.33 17.75
C GLY A 178 -3.53 -10.94 16.40
N GLU A 179 -3.89 -10.13 15.40
CA GLU A 179 -4.00 -10.60 14.03
C GLU A 179 -2.65 -11.09 13.48
N THR A 180 -2.68 -12.23 12.79
CA THR A 180 -1.54 -12.76 12.03
C THR A 180 -1.68 -12.47 10.54
N LEU A 181 -0.60 -12.58 9.78
CA LEU A 181 -0.62 -12.31 8.34
C LEU A 181 -1.62 -13.20 7.58
N VAL A 182 -1.85 -14.45 8.00
CA VAL A 182 -2.85 -15.32 7.36
C VAL A 182 -4.28 -14.89 7.66
N MET A 183 -4.55 -14.33 8.84
CA MET A 183 -5.86 -13.73 9.17
C MET A 183 -6.13 -12.51 8.29
N VAL A 184 -5.14 -11.61 8.17
CA VAL A 184 -5.22 -10.41 7.34
C VAL A 184 -5.46 -10.76 5.87
N ALA A 185 -4.72 -11.75 5.34
CA ALA A 185 -4.89 -12.22 3.97
C ALA A 185 -6.27 -12.85 3.75
N ALA A 186 -6.73 -13.68 4.69
CA ALA A 186 -8.05 -14.32 4.63
C ALA A 186 -9.18 -13.30 4.67
N SER A 187 -9.12 -12.34 5.60
CA SER A 187 -10.14 -11.31 5.78
C SER A 187 -10.24 -10.36 4.57
N ASN A 188 -9.16 -10.19 3.79
CA ASN A 188 -9.14 -9.37 2.58
C ASN A 188 -9.28 -10.16 1.27
N ASN A 189 -9.63 -11.46 1.35
CA ASN A 189 -9.81 -12.36 0.22
C ASN A 189 -8.56 -12.49 -0.69
N ARG A 190 -7.37 -12.59 -0.09
CA ARG A 190 -6.10 -12.73 -0.81
C ARG A 190 -5.75 -14.21 -0.98
N ILE A 191 -6.51 -14.92 -1.81
CA ILE A 191 -6.46 -16.38 -1.99
C ILE A 191 -5.03 -16.91 -2.20
N GLU A 192 -4.31 -16.37 -3.18
CA GLU A 192 -2.94 -16.81 -3.48
C GLU A 192 -1.96 -16.46 -2.35
N THR A 193 -2.16 -15.34 -1.66
CA THR A 193 -1.36 -14.99 -0.48
C THR A 193 -1.61 -15.98 0.66
N VAL A 194 -2.85 -16.38 0.91
CA VAL A 194 -3.18 -17.40 1.93
C VAL A 194 -2.54 -18.74 1.59
N LYS A 195 -2.62 -19.19 0.33
CA LYS A 195 -1.93 -20.42 -0.13
C LYS A 195 -0.43 -20.37 0.16
N TYR A 196 0.21 -19.26 -0.20
CA TYR A 196 1.64 -19.06 0.07
C TYR A 196 1.97 -19.08 1.56
N LEU A 197 1.21 -18.31 2.37
CA LEU A 197 1.41 -18.25 3.82
C LEU A 197 1.26 -19.62 4.49
N ILE A 198 0.27 -20.43 4.08
CA ILE A 198 0.13 -21.82 4.54
C ILE A 198 1.36 -22.66 4.13
N GLY A 199 1.83 -22.49 2.89
CA GLY A 199 3.02 -23.19 2.38
C GLY A 199 4.31 -22.91 3.16
N ILE A 200 4.42 -21.74 3.79
CA ILE A 200 5.54 -21.38 4.68
C ILE A 200 5.24 -21.61 6.17
N GLY A 201 4.15 -22.30 6.51
CA GLY A 201 3.85 -22.74 7.88
C GLY A 201 2.95 -21.82 8.70
N ALA A 202 2.14 -20.96 8.06
CA ALA A 202 1.11 -20.21 8.78
C ALA A 202 0.05 -21.15 9.37
N ASN A 203 -0.26 -20.94 10.65
CA ASN A 203 -1.26 -21.70 11.38
C ASN A 203 -2.65 -21.10 11.10
N VAL A 204 -3.53 -21.89 10.48
CA VAL A 204 -4.89 -21.46 10.11
C VAL A 204 -5.91 -21.60 11.26
N ASN A 205 -5.50 -22.17 12.40
CA ASN A 205 -6.38 -22.50 13.53
C ASN A 205 -6.13 -21.64 14.78
N ILE A 206 -5.34 -20.57 14.67
CA ILE A 206 -5.22 -19.54 15.71
C ILE A 206 -6.31 -18.47 15.53
N SER A 207 -6.66 -17.81 16.62
CA SER A 207 -7.61 -16.69 16.66
C SER A 207 -6.95 -15.45 17.25
N THR A 208 -7.41 -14.27 16.85
CA THR A 208 -7.07 -12.96 17.44
C THR A 208 -7.10 -13.01 18.96
N THR A 209 -6.24 -12.22 19.60
CA THR A 209 -6.05 -12.22 21.07
C THR A 209 -6.82 -11.09 21.77
N THR A 210 -7.35 -10.10 21.02
CA THR A 210 -8.12 -9.00 21.61
C THR A 210 -9.28 -9.49 22.46
N GLN A 211 -9.46 -8.84 23.61
CA GLN A 211 -10.61 -9.07 24.50
C GLN A 211 -11.70 -8.00 24.31
N ASP A 212 -11.48 -7.00 23.46
CA ASP A 212 -12.46 -5.97 23.17
C ASP A 212 -13.53 -6.50 22.21
N LYS A 213 -14.68 -6.86 22.78
CA LYS A 213 -15.85 -7.39 22.05
C LYS A 213 -16.46 -6.39 21.05
N SER A 214 -16.09 -5.11 21.11
CA SER A 214 -16.57 -4.10 20.17
C SER A 214 -15.81 -4.13 18.84
N LEU A 215 -14.61 -4.71 18.81
CA LEU A 215 -13.78 -4.77 17.62
C LEU A 215 -14.29 -5.83 16.64
N ASN A 216 -14.17 -5.51 15.35
CA ASN A 216 -14.51 -6.45 14.28
C ASN A 216 -13.60 -7.68 14.25
N SER A 217 -12.39 -7.53 14.77
CA SER A 217 -11.40 -8.58 14.94
C SER A 217 -11.61 -9.44 16.17
N TYR A 218 -12.57 -9.12 17.05
CA TYR A 218 -12.84 -9.94 18.23
C TYR A 218 -13.15 -11.40 17.87
N ASP A 219 -12.37 -12.29 18.48
CA ASP A 219 -12.55 -13.74 18.43
C ASP A 219 -12.51 -14.29 16.98
N GLN A 220 -11.65 -13.78 16.12
CA GLN A 220 -11.57 -14.19 14.71
C GLN A 220 -10.38 -15.10 14.42
N SER A 221 -10.64 -16.23 13.74
CA SER A 221 -9.63 -17.02 13.03
C SER A 221 -9.69 -16.71 11.52
N PRO A 222 -8.73 -17.19 10.72
CA PRO A 222 -8.81 -17.08 9.26
C PRO A 222 -10.15 -17.57 8.69
N LEU A 223 -10.65 -18.72 9.17
CA LEU A 223 -11.92 -19.28 8.69
C LEU A 223 -13.12 -18.43 9.13
N THR A 224 -13.16 -17.96 10.38
CA THR A 224 -14.31 -17.15 10.82
C THR A 224 -14.35 -15.78 10.17
N TYR A 225 -13.20 -15.19 9.81
CA TYR A 225 -13.16 -14.02 8.93
C TYR A 225 -13.76 -14.29 7.55
N ALA A 226 -13.35 -15.39 6.92
CA ALA A 226 -13.89 -15.80 5.63
C ALA A 226 -15.40 -16.06 5.70
N CYS A 227 -15.90 -16.62 6.81
CA CYS A 227 -17.33 -16.81 7.07
C CYS A 227 -18.09 -15.51 7.26
N LYS A 228 -17.61 -14.61 8.14
CA LYS A 228 -18.23 -13.30 8.42
C LYS A 228 -18.38 -12.44 7.17
N ARG A 229 -17.50 -12.62 6.19
CA ARG A 229 -17.45 -11.85 4.94
C ARG A 229 -18.02 -12.61 3.73
N ASP A 230 -18.59 -13.79 3.94
CA ASP A 230 -19.15 -14.67 2.90
C ASP A 230 -18.18 -15.00 1.74
N LEU A 231 -16.89 -15.17 2.06
CA LEU A 231 -15.84 -15.48 1.09
C LEU A 231 -15.78 -16.99 0.82
N LYS A 232 -16.69 -17.51 -0.01
CA LYS A 232 -16.86 -18.96 -0.24
C LYS A 232 -15.58 -19.68 -0.69
N GLU A 233 -14.84 -19.11 -1.63
CA GLU A 233 -13.59 -19.71 -2.12
C GLU A 233 -12.53 -19.75 -1.00
N MET A 234 -12.43 -18.69 -0.20
CA MET A 234 -11.52 -18.63 0.94
C MET A 234 -11.91 -19.63 2.03
N GLN A 235 -13.20 -19.79 2.31
CA GLN A 235 -13.71 -20.82 3.24
C GLN A 235 -13.28 -22.22 2.79
N GLN A 236 -13.51 -22.55 1.51
CA GLN A 236 -13.12 -23.84 0.93
C GLN A 236 -11.62 -24.06 0.99
N LEU A 237 -10.83 -23.04 0.64
CA LEU A 237 -9.36 -23.09 0.71
C LEU A 237 -8.89 -23.42 2.14
N LEU A 238 -9.40 -22.68 3.13
CA LEU A 238 -8.99 -22.85 4.52
C LEU A 238 -9.41 -24.22 5.08
N ILE A 239 -10.66 -24.65 4.80
CA ILE A 239 -11.17 -25.97 5.21
C ILE A 239 -10.34 -27.09 4.58
N ALA A 240 -9.99 -26.97 3.30
CA ALA A 240 -9.14 -27.94 2.62
C ALA A 240 -7.72 -28.06 3.24
N HIS A 241 -7.28 -27.02 3.95
CA HIS A 241 -6.02 -26.99 4.71
C HIS A 241 -6.22 -27.18 6.22
N GLY A 242 -7.34 -27.80 6.63
CA GLY A 242 -7.57 -28.22 8.01
C GLY A 242 -8.01 -27.10 8.96
N ALA A 243 -8.48 -25.97 8.43
CA ALA A 243 -9.08 -24.95 9.28
C ALA A 243 -10.41 -25.44 9.87
N VAL A 244 -10.60 -25.19 11.16
CA VAL A 244 -11.87 -25.39 11.87
C VAL A 244 -12.34 -24.07 12.45
N ASN A 245 -13.66 -23.90 12.54
CA ASN A 245 -14.22 -22.81 13.30
C ASN A 245 -13.91 -23.06 14.78
N HIS A 246 -13.13 -22.19 15.40
CA HIS A 246 -12.66 -22.38 16.76
C HIS A 246 -13.79 -22.30 17.80
N ARG A 247 -14.96 -21.77 17.43
CA ARG A 247 -16.17 -21.69 18.27
C ARG A 247 -16.99 -22.99 18.22
N THR A 248 -17.19 -23.55 17.02
CA THR A 248 -18.05 -24.74 16.82
C THR A 248 -17.27 -26.05 16.72
N LYS A 249 -15.95 -25.97 16.50
CA LYS A 249 -15.03 -27.08 16.22
C LYS A 249 -15.32 -27.83 14.92
N LEU A 250 -16.15 -27.27 14.04
CA LEU A 250 -16.50 -27.83 12.75
C LEU A 250 -15.65 -27.21 11.63
N ALA A 251 -15.44 -27.97 10.56
CA ALA A 251 -14.85 -27.48 9.31
C ALA A 251 -15.90 -26.75 8.44
N ALA A 252 -16.61 -25.80 9.06
CA ALA A 252 -17.73 -25.06 8.49
C ALA A 252 -17.88 -23.71 9.20
N CYS A 253 -18.74 -22.84 8.68
CA CYS A 253 -19.04 -21.55 9.32
C CYS A 253 -19.90 -21.68 10.58
N ASP A 254 -20.78 -22.67 10.63
CA ASP A 254 -21.73 -23.00 11.69
C ASP A 254 -21.69 -24.48 12.05
#